data_AF-A0A6G3WST8-F1
#
_entry.id   AF-A0A6G3WST8-F1
#
_cell.length_a   1.000
_cell.length_b   1.000
_cell.length_c   1.000
_cell.angle_alpha   90.00
_cell.angle_beta   90.00
_cell.angle_gamma   90.00
#
_symmetry.space_group_name_H-M   'P 1'
#
loop_
_entity.id
_entity.type
_entity.pdbx_description
1 polymer ?
#
loop_
_entity_poly.entity_id
_entity_poly.type
_entity_poly.pdbx_seq_one_letter_code
_entity_poly.pdbx_strand_id
1 'polypeptide(L)'
;ARSSCSWNGLDDKGVDGSQYRWLDVGFTRFDSDQALGSGAKRATAEYAKQVTKAKASEGAEKVAAEPAAGIGEEATVVTYGLSKTDEDFVYATVVARTGNVVVTLTYNGAGYAGAKTPSSASIVKGAQKATKEAVAAVDDTADAKV
;
A
#
# COMPACT_ATOMS: atom_id res chain seq x y z
N ALA A 1 -0.50 9.41 -15.86
CA ALA A 1 -1.83 9.60 -15.22
C ALA A 1 -1.78 9.12 -13.77
N ARG A 2 -2.55 9.72 -12.87
CA ARG A 2 -2.64 9.32 -11.46
C ARG A 2 -4.10 9.19 -11.04
N SER A 3 -4.41 8.15 -10.31
CA SER A 3 -5.73 7.90 -9.73
C SER A 3 -5.55 7.26 -8.37
N SER A 4 -6.43 7.57 -7.42
CA SER A 4 -6.40 6.95 -6.10
C SER A 4 -7.80 6.79 -5.54
N CYS A 5 -7.93 5.86 -4.59
CA CYS A 5 -9.12 5.65 -3.80
C CYS A 5 -8.70 5.40 -2.37
N SER A 6 -9.44 5.96 -1.42
CA SER A 6 -9.24 5.68 0.00
C SER A 6 -10.55 5.31 0.66
N TRP A 7 -10.44 4.49 1.69
CA TRP A 7 -11.54 4.02 2.51
C TRP A 7 -11.10 3.97 3.97
N ASN A 8 -12.01 4.30 4.86
CA ASN A 8 -11.83 4.04 6.28
C ASN A 8 -13.11 3.48 6.87
N GLY A 9 -12.95 2.67 7.91
CA GLY A 9 -14.04 2.07 8.66
C GLY A 9 -13.72 2.05 10.14
N LEU A 10 -14.76 2.25 10.94
CA LEU A 10 -14.71 2.08 12.38
C LEU A 10 -15.85 1.12 12.75
N ASP A 11 -15.48 -0.08 13.20
CA ASP A 11 -16.43 -0.97 13.89
C ASP A 11 -16.53 -0.48 15.33
N ASP A 12 -17.48 0.42 15.59
CA ASP A 12 -17.65 1.09 16.87
C ASP A 12 -18.55 0.27 17.81
N LYS A 13 -18.01 -0.09 18.98
CA LYS A 13 -18.77 -0.77 20.05
C LYS A 13 -18.77 0.02 21.35
N GLY A 14 -18.46 1.32 21.29
CA GLY A 14 -18.42 2.19 22.46
C GLY A 14 -17.40 1.70 23.48
N VAL A 15 -17.85 1.51 24.73
CA VAL A 15 -16.97 1.08 25.84
C VAL A 15 -16.44 -0.35 25.69
N ASP A 16 -17.03 -1.15 24.80
CA ASP A 16 -16.60 -2.53 24.54
C ASP A 16 -15.43 -2.60 23.54
N GLY A 17 -14.97 -1.45 23.04
CA GLY A 17 -13.80 -1.30 22.20
C GLY A 17 -14.12 -1.28 20.70
N SER A 18 -13.36 -0.47 19.96
CA SER A 18 -13.63 -0.19 18.54
C SER A 18 -12.45 -0.58 17.65
N GLN A 19 -12.72 -1.03 16.43
CA GLN A 19 -11.67 -1.43 15.47
C GLN A 19 -11.64 -0.47 14.30
N TYR A 20 -10.56 0.31 14.22
CA TYR A 20 -10.31 1.21 13.09
C TYR A 20 -9.53 0.51 11.98
N ARG A 21 -9.93 0.72 10.73
CA ARG A 21 -9.16 0.34 9.55
C ARG A 21 -9.14 1.48 8.54
N TRP A 22 -8.03 1.60 7.84
CA TRP A 22 -7.88 2.54 6.73
C TRP A 22 -7.09 1.89 5.60
N LEU A 23 -7.53 2.13 4.37
CA LEU A 23 -6.90 1.69 3.14
C LEU A 23 -6.81 2.88 2.19
N ASP A 24 -5.65 3.05 1.57
CA ASP A 24 -5.43 3.92 0.42
C ASP A 24 -4.74 3.13 -0.66
N VAL A 25 -5.21 3.27 -1.90
CA VAL A 25 -4.60 2.70 -3.08
C VAL A 25 -4.42 3.78 -4.14
N GLY A 26 -3.21 3.92 -4.64
CA GLY A 26 -2.83 4.83 -5.69
C GLY A 26 -2.21 4.11 -6.88
N PHE A 27 -2.58 4.54 -8.08
CA PHE A 27 -2.04 4.07 -9.35
C PHE A 27 -1.33 5.23 -10.04
N THR A 28 -0.09 5.00 -10.48
CA THR A 28 0.62 5.93 -11.36
C THR A 28 1.03 5.22 -12.63
N ARG A 29 0.42 5.60 -13.76
CA ARG A 29 0.81 5.12 -15.10
C ARG A 29 1.77 6.11 -15.76
N PHE A 30 2.83 5.57 -16.34
CA PHE A 30 3.87 6.32 -17.04
C PHE A 30 3.80 6.07 -18.54
N ASP A 31 3.60 7.14 -19.31
CA ASP A 31 3.78 7.08 -20.77
C ASP A 31 5.25 7.06 -21.15
N SER A 32 5.55 6.44 -22.29
CA SER A 32 6.86 6.57 -22.91
C SER A 32 7.03 7.98 -23.47
N ASP A 33 8.25 8.50 -23.36
CA ASP A 33 8.59 9.84 -23.81
C ASP A 33 9.99 9.81 -24.43
N GLN A 34 10.22 10.60 -25.48
CA GLN A 34 11.49 10.57 -26.21
C GLN A 34 12.68 11.05 -25.37
N ALA A 35 12.46 12.00 -24.46
CA ALA A 35 13.50 12.55 -23.59
C ALA A 35 13.64 11.76 -22.28
N LEU A 36 12.54 11.24 -21.73
CA LEU A 36 12.53 10.58 -20.42
C LEU A 36 12.63 9.04 -20.49
N GLY A 37 12.57 8.47 -21.70
CA GLY A 37 12.65 7.03 -21.94
C GLY A 37 11.30 6.30 -21.83
N SER A 38 11.36 4.97 -21.82
CA SER A 38 10.14 4.14 -21.81
C SER A 38 9.35 4.28 -20.52
N GLY A 39 8.02 4.15 -20.62
CA GLY A 39 7.13 4.14 -19.45
C GLY A 39 7.54 3.11 -18.40
N ALA A 40 7.98 1.92 -18.82
CA ALA A 40 8.47 0.87 -17.93
C ALA A 40 9.71 1.32 -17.12
N LYS A 41 10.72 1.93 -17.77
CA LYS A 41 11.91 2.44 -17.05
C LYS A 41 11.54 3.52 -16.03
N ARG A 42 10.60 4.40 -16.39
CA ARG A 42 10.08 5.44 -15.50
C ARG A 42 9.31 4.83 -14.32
N ALA A 43 8.52 3.78 -14.56
CA ALA A 43 7.83 3.04 -13.50
C ALA A 43 8.80 2.34 -12.55
N THR A 44 9.91 1.76 -13.04
CA THR A 44 10.97 1.19 -12.19
C THR A 44 11.59 2.25 -11.28
N ALA A 45 11.90 3.43 -11.81
CA ALA A 45 12.44 4.53 -11.01
C ALA A 45 11.43 5.01 -9.95
N GLU A 46 10.15 5.14 -10.32
CA GLU A 46 9.10 5.53 -9.37
C GLU A 46 8.89 4.46 -8.29
N TYR A 47 8.89 3.17 -8.64
CA TYR A 47 8.79 2.07 -7.68
C TYR A 47 9.86 2.18 -6.60
N ALA A 48 11.14 2.32 -6.98
CA ALA A 48 12.25 2.46 -6.04
C ALA A 48 12.11 3.71 -5.15
N LYS A 49 11.61 4.81 -5.73
CA LYS A 49 11.33 6.04 -5.00
C LYS A 49 10.20 5.86 -3.98
N GLN A 50 9.10 5.19 -4.35
CA GLN A 50 7.97 4.96 -3.46
C GLN A 50 8.33 4.01 -2.31
N VAL A 51 9.14 2.97 -2.58
CA VAL A 51 9.68 2.11 -1.52
C VAL A 51 10.54 2.91 -0.54
N THR A 52 11.44 3.76 -1.05
CA THR A 52 12.26 4.65 -0.21
C THR A 52 11.40 5.60 0.61
N LYS A 53 10.36 6.19 0.01
CA LYS A 53 9.42 7.08 0.71
C LYS A 53 8.66 6.35 1.81
N ALA A 54 8.15 5.14 1.54
CA ALA A 54 7.43 4.35 2.54
C ALA A 54 8.31 4.00 3.75
N LYS A 55 9.60 3.68 3.52
CA LYS A 55 10.58 3.42 4.58
C LYS A 55 10.89 4.66 5.44
N ALA A 56 10.77 5.85 4.85
CA ALA A 56 11.04 7.12 5.51
C ALA A 56 9.77 7.79 6.06
N SER A 57 8.73 7.00 6.36
CA SER A 57 7.50 7.52 6.95
C SER A 57 7.80 8.22 8.28
N GLU A 58 7.35 9.45 8.43
CA GLU A 58 7.63 10.27 9.60
C GLU A 58 7.05 9.63 10.87
N GLY A 59 7.86 9.57 11.93
CA GLY A 59 7.49 8.95 13.22
C GLY A 59 7.40 7.43 13.18
N ALA A 60 7.68 6.78 12.05
CA ALA A 60 7.53 5.34 11.90
C ALA A 60 8.52 4.56 12.78
N GLU A 61 7.98 3.59 13.49
CA GLU A 61 8.74 2.71 14.37
C GLU A 61 8.88 1.31 13.77
N LYS A 62 9.99 0.64 14.10
CA LYS A 62 10.25 -0.77 13.72
C LYS A 62 10.04 -1.01 12.21
N VAL A 63 10.50 -0.05 11.40
CA VAL A 63 10.38 -0.11 9.95
C VAL A 63 11.11 -1.35 9.43
N ALA A 64 10.38 -2.17 8.68
CA ALA A 64 10.94 -3.31 7.96
C ALA A 64 10.44 -3.28 6.51
N ALA A 65 11.24 -3.86 5.60
CA ALA A 65 10.86 -3.96 4.21
C ALA A 65 11.33 -5.28 3.62
N GLU A 66 10.42 -5.98 2.96
CA GLU A 66 10.65 -7.32 2.41
C GLU A 66 10.03 -7.44 1.02
N PRO A 67 10.60 -8.27 0.12
CA PRO A 67 9.97 -8.57 -1.16
C PRO A 67 8.59 -9.21 -0.98
N ALA A 68 7.60 -8.77 -1.75
CA ALA A 68 6.25 -9.33 -1.78
C ALA A 68 6.03 -10.13 -3.08
N ALA A 69 6.62 -11.32 -3.14
CA ALA A 69 6.58 -12.17 -4.34
C ALA A 69 5.14 -12.52 -4.78
N GLY A 70 4.92 -12.62 -6.09
CA GLY A 70 3.62 -12.97 -6.68
C GLY A 70 2.62 -11.81 -6.78
N ILE A 71 3.08 -10.57 -6.64
CA ILE A 71 2.30 -9.35 -6.86
C ILE A 71 3.01 -8.52 -7.95
N GLY A 72 2.42 -8.48 -9.15
CA GLY A 72 3.02 -7.81 -10.31
C GLY A 72 4.36 -8.41 -10.72
N GLU A 73 5.15 -7.63 -11.46
CA GLU A 73 6.52 -7.99 -11.85
C GLU A 73 7.51 -7.79 -10.70
N GLU A 74 7.24 -6.81 -9.83
CA GLU A 74 8.09 -6.46 -8.70
C GLU A 74 7.24 -5.84 -7.59
N ALA A 75 7.43 -6.26 -6.34
CA ALA A 75 6.75 -5.66 -5.20
C ALA A 75 7.57 -5.73 -3.92
N THR A 76 7.41 -4.72 -3.08
CA THR A 76 7.96 -4.64 -1.72
C THR A 76 6.85 -4.30 -0.75
N VAL A 77 6.77 -5.01 0.36
CA VAL A 77 5.97 -4.61 1.52
C VAL A 77 6.87 -3.89 2.51
N VAL A 78 6.42 -2.72 2.99
CA VAL A 78 7.05 -1.96 4.06
C VAL A 78 6.09 -1.95 5.24
N THR A 79 6.52 -2.45 6.39
CA THR A 79 5.72 -2.48 7.62
C THR A 79 6.31 -1.55 8.65
N TYR A 80 5.45 -0.92 9.44
CA TYR A 80 5.88 -0.05 10.53
C TYR A 80 4.76 0.17 11.54
N GLY A 81 5.12 0.60 12.74
CA GLY A 81 4.20 1.11 13.75
C GLY A 81 4.12 2.63 13.74
N LEU A 82 3.01 3.19 14.18
CA LEU A 82 2.86 4.62 14.50
C LEU A 82 1.98 4.78 15.74
N SER A 83 2.47 5.47 16.76
CA SER A 83 1.66 5.88 17.89
C SER A 83 1.12 7.30 17.64
N LYS A 84 -0.20 7.46 17.65
CA LYS A 84 -0.88 8.75 17.46
C LYS A 84 -2.28 8.68 18.06
N THR A 85 -2.84 9.84 18.41
CA THR A 85 -4.18 9.91 19.04
C THR A 85 -4.31 8.97 20.25
N ASP A 86 -3.23 8.86 21.04
CA ASP A 86 -3.11 7.95 22.20
C ASP A 86 -3.28 6.45 21.90
N GLU A 87 -3.24 6.04 20.63
CA GLU A 87 -3.36 4.65 20.19
C GLU A 87 -2.18 4.21 19.32
N ASP A 88 -1.92 2.90 19.33
CA ASP A 88 -0.92 2.28 18.47
C ASP A 88 -1.53 1.77 17.18
N PHE A 89 -0.98 2.23 16.06
CA PHE A 89 -1.34 1.79 14.72
C PHE A 89 -0.28 0.85 14.15
N VAL A 90 -0.75 -0.14 13.40
CA VAL A 90 0.10 -1.00 12.58
C VAL A 90 -0.18 -0.75 11.11
N TYR A 91 0.88 -0.49 10.35
CA TYR A 91 0.85 -0.16 8.93
C TYR A 91 1.54 -1.23 8.09
N ALA A 92 1.00 -1.44 6.89
CA ALA A 92 1.70 -2.07 5.78
C ALA A 92 1.46 -1.27 4.50
N THR A 93 2.55 -0.80 3.88
CA THR A 93 2.55 -0.19 2.55
C THR A 93 3.15 -1.17 1.57
N VAL A 94 2.36 -1.65 0.60
CA VAL A 94 2.85 -2.45 -0.52
C VAL A 94 3.01 -1.54 -1.73
N VAL A 95 4.23 -1.48 -2.26
CA VAL A 95 4.52 -0.86 -3.56
C VAL A 95 4.72 -2.00 -4.54
N ALA A 96 3.96 -2.00 -5.64
CA ALA A 96 4.05 -2.99 -6.70
C ALA A 96 4.19 -2.31 -8.06
N ARG A 97 4.87 -2.96 -8.99
CA ARG A 97 5.02 -2.54 -10.38
C ARG A 97 4.51 -3.65 -11.31
N THR A 98 3.68 -3.27 -12.28
CA THR A 98 3.30 -4.10 -13.43
C THR A 98 3.45 -3.25 -14.69
N GLY A 99 4.24 -3.69 -15.66
CA GLY A 99 4.59 -2.91 -16.85
C GLY A 99 5.06 -1.48 -16.54
N ASN A 100 4.28 -0.49 -17.01
CA ASN A 100 4.50 0.94 -16.82
C ASN A 100 3.62 1.58 -15.72
N VAL A 101 3.06 0.76 -14.83
CA VAL A 101 2.22 1.22 -13.71
C VAL A 101 2.88 0.89 -12.39
N VAL A 102 2.85 1.85 -11.47
CA VAL A 102 3.17 1.62 -10.05
C VAL A 102 1.88 1.71 -9.25
N VAL A 103 1.60 0.65 -8.49
CA VAL A 103 0.53 0.59 -7.49
C VAL A 103 1.17 0.81 -6.12
N THR A 104 0.68 1.77 -5.36
CA THR A 104 1.07 1.99 -3.96
C THR A 104 -0.17 1.84 -3.11
N LEU A 105 -0.20 0.84 -2.24
CA LEU A 105 -1.31 0.58 -1.34
C LEU A 105 -0.82 0.65 0.10
N THR A 106 -1.48 1.44 0.93
CA THR A 106 -1.23 1.46 2.38
C THR A 106 -2.48 1.00 3.10
N TYR A 107 -2.32 0.01 3.97
CA TYR A 107 -3.37 -0.50 4.85
C TYR A 107 -2.90 -0.38 6.29
N ASN A 108 -3.76 0.13 7.17
CA ASN A 108 -3.46 0.22 8.59
C ASN A 108 -4.68 -0.04 9.46
N GLY A 109 -4.42 -0.24 10.74
CA GLY A 109 -5.47 -0.29 11.75
C GLY A 109 -4.96 -0.05 13.15
N ALA A 110 -5.90 0.31 14.02
CA ALA A 110 -5.72 0.48 15.45
C ALA A 110 -6.92 -0.12 16.19
N GLY A 111 -6.70 -0.47 17.44
CA GLY A 111 -7.79 -0.67 18.40
C GLY A 111 -8.00 0.64 19.16
N TYR A 112 -9.26 0.96 19.45
CA TYR A 112 -9.65 2.11 20.26
C TYR A 112 -10.44 1.65 21.48
N ALA A 113 -10.50 2.49 22.51
CA ALA A 113 -11.29 2.26 23.72
C ALA A 113 -10.93 0.91 24.40
N GLY A 114 -9.63 0.62 24.50
CA GLY A 114 -9.11 -0.60 25.13
C GLY A 114 -9.14 -1.84 24.22
N ALA A 115 -9.64 -1.73 22.98
CA ALA A 115 -9.53 -2.80 22.02
C ALA A 115 -8.07 -3.03 21.62
N LYS A 116 -7.72 -4.29 21.36
CA LYS A 116 -6.36 -4.64 20.93
C LYS A 116 -6.07 -4.10 19.53
N THR A 117 -4.87 -3.56 19.34
CA THR A 117 -4.31 -3.26 18.03
C THR A 117 -4.23 -4.53 17.18
N PRO A 118 -4.58 -4.46 15.87
CA PRO A 118 -4.46 -5.61 14.99
C PRO A 118 -3.02 -6.11 14.87
N SER A 119 -2.86 -7.41 14.65
CA SER A 119 -1.54 -7.99 14.40
C SER A 119 -0.94 -7.52 13.08
N SER A 120 0.38 -7.33 13.02
CA SER A 120 1.10 -7.02 11.77
C SER A 120 0.79 -8.05 10.67
N ALA A 121 0.77 -9.34 10.99
CA ALA A 121 0.43 -10.39 10.04
C ALA A 121 -0.96 -10.20 9.39
N SER A 122 -1.97 -9.79 10.17
CA SER A 122 -3.31 -9.51 9.62
C SER A 122 -3.32 -8.29 8.69
N ILE A 123 -2.59 -7.23 9.05
CA ILE A 123 -2.47 -6.02 8.23
C ILE A 123 -1.71 -6.32 6.93
N VAL A 124 -0.57 -7.01 7.00
CA VAL A 124 0.21 -7.42 5.82
C VAL A 124 -0.61 -8.28 4.88
N LYS A 125 -1.33 -9.28 5.40
CA LYS A 125 -2.19 -10.15 4.59
C LYS A 125 -3.29 -9.37 3.86
N GLY A 126 -3.93 -8.41 4.55
CA GLY A 126 -4.94 -7.54 3.96
C GLY A 126 -4.35 -6.65 2.85
N ALA A 127 -3.22 -6.02 3.13
CA ALA A 127 -2.52 -5.15 2.18
C ALA A 127 -2.12 -5.92 0.91
N GLN A 128 -1.42 -7.05 1.05
CA GLN A 128 -0.98 -7.88 -0.07
C GLN A 128 -2.14 -8.39 -0.93
N LYS A 129 -3.25 -8.82 -0.29
CA LYS A 129 -4.45 -9.24 -1.01
C LYS A 129 -5.00 -8.09 -1.87
N ALA A 130 -5.21 -6.92 -1.27
CA ALA A 130 -5.76 -5.77 -1.97
C ALA A 130 -4.82 -5.28 -3.09
N THR A 131 -3.50 -5.32 -2.89
CA THR A 131 -2.54 -4.96 -3.95
C THR A 131 -2.56 -5.96 -5.10
N LYS A 132 -2.70 -7.24 -4.80
CA LYS A 132 -2.82 -8.28 -5.84
C LYS A 132 -4.06 -8.08 -6.71
N GLU A 133 -5.20 -7.77 -6.09
CA GLU A 133 -6.44 -7.46 -6.81
C GLU A 133 -6.29 -6.16 -7.63
N ALA A 134 -5.65 -5.13 -7.07
CA ALA A 134 -5.37 -3.88 -7.77
C ALA A 134 -4.47 -4.07 -8.99
N VAL A 135 -3.42 -4.89 -8.88
CA VAL A 135 -2.54 -5.23 -10.00
C VAL A 135 -3.28 -6.02 -11.07
N ALA A 136 -4.07 -7.03 -10.69
CA ALA A 136 -4.87 -7.80 -11.64
C ALA A 136 -5.83 -6.91 -12.45
N ALA A 137 -6.46 -5.92 -11.82
CA ALA A 137 -7.33 -4.97 -12.53
C ALA A 137 -6.58 -4.10 -13.56
N VAL A 138 -5.30 -3.83 -13.35
CA VAL A 138 -4.45 -3.13 -14.33
C VAL A 138 -4.20 -4.03 -15.54
N ASP A 139 -3.88 -5.29 -15.29
CA ASP A 139 -3.59 -6.28 -16.34
C ASP A 139 -4.84 -6.55 -17.19
N ASP A 140 -6.01 -6.77 -16.55
CA ASP A 140 -7.30 -6.94 -17.25
C ASP A 140 -7.64 -5.74 -18.16
N THR A 141 -7.30 -4.52 -17.73
CA THR A 141 -7.52 -3.29 -18.52
C THR A 141 -6.54 -3.20 -19.70
N ALA A 142 -5.34 -3.76 -19.56
CA ALA A 142 -4.37 -3.82 -20.65
C ALA A 142 -4.83 -4.83 -21.72
N ASP A 143 -5.32 -5.99 -21.31
CA ASP A 143 -5.83 -7.03 -22.21
C ASP A 143 -7.10 -6.60 -22.93
N ALA A 144 -8.01 -5.87 -22.27
CA ALA A 144 -9.23 -5.35 -22.88
C ALA A 144 -8.99 -4.29 -23.99
N LYS A 145 -7.75 -3.82 -24.16
CA LYS A 145 -7.36 -2.85 -25.20
C LYS A 145 -6.65 -3.49 -26.40
N VAL A 146 -6.45 -4.81 -26.39
CA VAL A 146 -5.90 -5.60 -27.49
C VAL A 146 -7.04 -6.32 -28.20
#